data_AF-A0ABF7QJK2-F1
#
_entry.id   AF-A0ABF7QJK2-F1
#
_cell.length_a   1.000
_cell.length_b   1.000
_cell.length_c   1.000
_cell.angle_alpha   90.00
_cell.angle_beta   90.00
_cell.angle_gamma   90.00
#
_symmetry.space_group_name_H-M   'P 1'
#
loop_
_entity.id
_entity.type
_entity.pdbx_description
1 polymer ?
#
loop_
_entity_poly.entity_id
_entity_poly.type
_entity_poly.pdbx_seq_one_letter_code
_entity_poly.pdbx_strand_id
1 'polypeptide(L)'
;MQAYWAYIPGMTTDAETMIVPNDFPELKSLVWNRDPLRAMPACEAFALYERNWRFVDTRRLTEREMRLIRDLAAAYGNGVLLVS
;
A
#
# COMPACT_ATOMS: atom_id res chain seq x y z
N MET A 1 -21.53 12.65 -28.43
CA MET A 1 -20.12 12.45 -28.80
C MET A 1 -19.32 12.72 -27.53
N GLN A 2 -18.78 11.68 -26.90
CA GLN A 2 -18.35 11.70 -25.50
C GLN A 2 -17.13 12.60 -25.31
N ALA A 3 -17.19 13.44 -24.28
CA ALA A 3 -16.17 14.40 -23.95
C ALA A 3 -15.02 13.73 -23.17
N TYR A 4 -13.81 13.83 -23.71
CA TYR A 4 -12.55 13.43 -23.08
C TYR A 4 -12.17 14.44 -21.99
N TRP A 5 -12.86 14.46 -20.85
CA TRP A 5 -12.59 15.41 -19.74
C TRP A 5 -12.15 14.77 -18.42
N ALA A 6 -11.46 13.64 -18.41
CA ALA A 6 -10.94 13.11 -17.14
C ALA A 6 -9.59 12.38 -17.23
N TYR A 7 -8.67 12.86 -18.06
CA TYR A 7 -7.27 12.47 -17.92
C TYR A 7 -6.45 13.66 -17.43
N ILE A 8 -6.47 13.86 -16.11
CA ILE A 8 -5.46 14.66 -15.40
C ILE A 8 -4.32 13.68 -15.08
N PRO A 9 -3.11 13.84 -15.65
CA PRO A 9 -1.95 13.04 -15.25
C PRO A 9 -1.61 13.38 -13.80
N GLY A 10 -2.14 12.58 -12.87
CA GLY A 10 -2.19 12.85 -11.43
C GLY A 10 -3.43 12.25 -10.75
N MET A 11 -4.51 11.97 -11.50
CA MET A 11 -5.65 11.14 -11.09
C MET A 11 -5.62 9.79 -11.83
N THR A 12 -4.47 9.12 -11.88
CA THR A 12 -4.49 7.68 -12.18
C THR A 12 -5.08 7.05 -10.93
N THR A 13 -6.38 6.78 -10.94
CA THR A 13 -7.14 6.26 -9.81
C THR A 13 -6.30 5.22 -9.07
N ASP A 14 -5.83 5.54 -7.86
CA ASP A 14 -4.89 4.73 -7.09
C ASP A 14 -5.43 3.33 -6.74
N ALA A 15 -6.69 3.05 -7.10
CA ALA A 15 -7.31 1.73 -7.09
C ALA A 15 -6.72 0.75 -8.12
N GLU A 16 -6.03 1.22 -9.17
CA GLU A 16 -5.40 0.34 -10.17
C GLU A 16 -4.01 -0.17 -9.74
N THR A 17 -3.35 0.51 -8.80
CA THR A 17 -2.03 0.06 -8.34
C THR A 17 -2.18 -1.21 -7.51
N MET A 18 -1.77 -2.33 -8.11
CA MET A 18 -1.82 -3.65 -7.49
C MET A 18 -0.45 -4.02 -6.89
N ILE A 19 -0.44 -4.37 -5.62
CA ILE A 19 0.75 -4.73 -4.84
C ILE A 19 0.69 -6.22 -4.56
N VAL A 20 1.79 -6.93 -4.84
CA VAL A 20 1.96 -8.34 -4.44
C VAL A 20 2.60 -8.38 -3.04
N PRO A 21 1.90 -8.84 -1.99
CA PRO A 21 2.46 -8.87 -0.63
C PRO A 21 3.80 -9.60 -0.51
N ASN A 22 4.00 -10.68 -1.28
CA ASN A 22 5.22 -11.48 -1.25
C ASN A 22 6.51 -10.71 -1.64
N ASP A 23 6.39 -9.55 -2.31
CA ASP A 23 7.52 -8.69 -2.65
C ASP A 23 8.09 -7.94 -1.44
N PHE A 24 7.36 -7.90 -0.32
CA PHE A 24 7.63 -7.04 0.83
C PHE A 24 7.60 -7.89 2.11
N PRO A 25 8.72 -8.06 2.82
CA PRO A 25 8.82 -8.96 3.96
C PRO A 25 7.76 -8.74 5.04
N GLU A 26 7.49 -7.49 5.42
CA GLU A 26 6.53 -7.21 6.49
C GLU A 26 5.09 -7.27 5.97
N LEU A 27 4.81 -6.76 4.76
CA LEU A 27 3.48 -6.92 4.15
C LEU A 27 3.08 -8.39 4.00
N LYS A 28 4.03 -9.25 3.59
CA LYS A 28 3.85 -10.70 3.51
C LYS A 28 3.46 -11.29 4.86
N SER A 29 4.11 -10.86 5.94
CA SER A 29 3.78 -11.29 7.31
C SER A 29 2.39 -10.81 7.74
N LEU A 30 1.97 -9.61 7.34
CA LEU A 30 0.66 -9.05 7.68
C LEU A 30 -0.52 -9.77 7.00
N VAL A 31 -0.30 -10.39 5.84
CA VAL A 31 -1.33 -11.14 5.09
C VAL A 31 -1.40 -12.63 5.46
N TRP A 32 -1.04 -13.00 6.69
CA TRP A 32 -0.96 -14.40 7.16
C TRP A 32 -2.20 -15.27 6.91
N ASN A 33 -3.39 -14.67 6.75
CA ASN A 33 -4.65 -15.36 6.46
C ASN A 33 -5.07 -15.34 4.97
N ARG A 34 -4.22 -14.82 4.09
CA ARG A 34 -4.46 -14.65 2.65
C ARG A 34 -3.29 -15.23 1.85
N ASP A 35 -3.49 -15.41 0.55
CA ASP A 35 -2.42 -15.78 -0.36
C ASP A 35 -1.47 -14.57 -0.59
N PRO A 36 -0.19 -14.64 -0.18
CA PRO A 36 0.75 -13.54 -0.36
C PRO A 36 1.17 -13.32 -1.81
N LEU A 37 0.91 -14.26 -2.73
CA LEU A 37 1.17 -14.11 -4.16
C LEU A 37 0.02 -13.40 -4.89
N ARG A 38 -1.15 -13.31 -4.26
CA ARG A 38 -2.30 -12.61 -4.83
C ARG A 38 -2.12 -11.11 -4.68
N ALA A 39 -2.04 -10.41 -5.81
CA ALA A 39 -1.98 -8.97 -5.83
C ALA A 39 -3.25 -8.35 -5.23
N MET A 40 -3.08 -7.24 -4.50
CA MET A 40 -4.15 -6.48 -3.86
C MET A 40 -4.03 -4.98 -4.15
N PRO A 41 -5.13 -4.22 -4.08
CA PRO A 41 -5.08 -2.77 -4.28
C PRO A 41 -4.17 -2.08 -3.26
N ALA A 42 -3.49 -1.03 -3.69
CA ALA A 42 -2.58 -0.26 -2.85
C ALA A 42 -3.25 0.34 -1.60
N CYS A 43 -4.51 0.78 -1.71
CA CYS A 43 -5.31 1.24 -0.57
C CYS A 43 -5.54 0.13 0.47
N GLU A 44 -5.71 -1.12 0.05
CA GLU A 44 -5.87 -2.26 0.94
C GLU A 44 -4.54 -2.60 1.63
N ALA A 45 -3.42 -2.54 0.90
CA ALA A 45 -2.09 -2.69 1.49
C ALA A 45 -1.80 -1.62 2.56
N PHE A 46 -2.17 -0.36 2.29
CA PHE A 46 -2.04 0.73 3.27
C PHE A 46 -2.87 0.47 4.54
N ALA A 47 -4.14 0.08 4.37
CA ALA A 47 -5.01 -0.25 5.50
C ALA A 47 -4.47 -1.43 6.35
N LEU A 48 -3.79 -2.40 5.71
CA LEU A 48 -3.11 -3.47 6.42
C LEU A 48 -1.94 -2.95 7.26
N TYR A 49 -1.10 -2.08 6.71
CA TYR A 49 -0.02 -1.45 7.47
C TYR A 49 -0.55 -0.64 8.65
N GLU A 50 -1.55 0.22 8.45
CA GLU A 50 -2.12 1.04 9.53
C GLU A 50 -2.66 0.18 10.68
N ARG A 51 -3.57 -0.77 10.37
CA ARG A 51 -4.25 -1.55 11.40
C ARG A 51 -3.31 -2.50 12.16
N ASN A 52 -2.24 -2.95 11.51
CA ASN A 52 -1.36 -4.00 12.02
C ASN A 52 0.07 -3.52 12.31
N TRP A 53 0.30 -2.20 12.35
CA TRP A 53 1.64 -1.63 12.51
C TRP A 53 2.43 -2.19 13.70
N ARG A 54 1.75 -2.47 14.81
CA ARG A 54 2.37 -3.08 16.01
C ARG A 54 3.02 -4.46 15.76
N PHE A 55 2.67 -5.13 14.67
CA PHE A 55 3.24 -6.42 14.27
C PHE A 55 4.34 -6.28 13.22
N VAL A 56 4.60 -5.07 12.72
CA VAL A 56 5.67 -4.79 11.76
C VAL A 56 6.99 -4.73 12.51
N ASP A 57 7.92 -5.60 12.14
CA ASP A 57 9.31 -5.52 12.61
C ASP A 57 10.08 -4.51 11.75
N THR A 58 10.25 -3.31 12.30
CA THR A 58 10.99 -2.22 11.63
C THR A 58 12.42 -2.58 11.23
N ARG A 59 13.04 -3.59 11.85
CA ARG A 59 14.39 -4.06 11.47
C ARG A 59 14.41 -4.88 10.19
N ARG A 60 13.25 -5.37 9.76
CA ARG A 60 13.08 -6.20 8.55
C ARG A 60 12.54 -5.40 7.36
N LEU A 61 12.11 -4.16 7.58
CA LEU A 61 11.71 -3.25 6.53
C LEU A 61 12.87 -2.96 5.60
N THR A 62 12.73 -3.37 4.35
CA THR A 62 13.71 -3.06 3.30
C THR A 62 13.57 -1.61 2.85
N GLU A 63 14.61 -1.05 2.23
CA GLU A 63 14.55 0.28 1.62
C GLU A 63 13.40 0.44 0.60
N ARG A 64 13.09 -0.63 -0.13
CA ARG A 64 11.97 -0.66 -1.09
C ARG A 64 10.62 -0.62 -0.36
N GLU A 65 10.49 -1.35 0.74
CA GLU A 65 9.27 -1.39 1.55
C GLU A 65 9.04 -0.07 2.30
N MET A 66 10.10 0.54 2.84
CA MET A 66 9.99 1.86 3.46
C MET A 66 9.56 2.94 2.45
N ARG A 67 10.07 2.89 1.22
CA ARG A 67 9.58 3.77 0.13
C ARG A 67 8.10 3.53 -0.14
N LEU A 68 7.70 2.27 -0.31
CA LEU A 68 6.30 1.91 -0.51
C LEU A 68 5.41 2.50 0.60
N ILE A 69 5.75 2.28 1.87
CA ILE A 69 4.95 2.77 3.01
C ILE A 69 4.83 4.30 2.98
N ARG A 70 5.91 5.03 2.64
CA ARG A 70 5.85 6.50 2.50
C ARG A 70 4.94 6.94 1.36
N ASP A 71 5.05 6.29 0.20
CA ASP A 71 4.23 6.61 -0.96
C ASP A 71 2.75 6.33 -0.67
N LEU A 72 2.45 5.21 -0.01
CA LEU A 72 1.11 4.86 0.45
C LEU A 72 0.57 5.86 1.49
N ALA A 73 1.40 6.27 2.45
CA ALA A 73 1.01 7.28 3.44
C ALA A 73 0.71 8.63 2.78
N ALA A 74 1.52 9.04 1.80
CA ALA A 74 1.27 10.27 1.03
C ALA A 74 -0.04 10.19 0.22
N ALA A 75 -0.34 9.02 -0.37
CA ALA A 75 -1.54 8.80 -1.18
C ALA A 75 -2.83 8.66 -0.36
N TYR A 76 -2.80 7.96 0.78
CA TYR A 76 -4.00 7.55 1.52
C TYR A 76 -4.10 8.08 2.95
N GLY A 77 -2.96 8.43 3.57
CA GLY A 77 -2.87 8.83 4.98
C GLY A 77 -2.54 10.31 5.20
N ASN A 78 -2.62 11.15 4.17
CA ASN A 78 -2.17 12.55 4.21
C ASN A 78 -0.70 12.71 4.65
N GLY A 79 0.14 11.73 4.37
CA GLY A 79 1.57 11.71 4.69
C GLY A 79 1.94 11.04 6.03
N VAL A 80 0.98 10.50 6.78
CA VAL A 80 1.23 9.79 8.05
C VAL A 80 0.51 8.46 8.10
N LEU A 81 1.05 7.51 8.88
CA LEU A 81 0.30 6.33 9.30
C LEU A 81 -0.43 6.68 10.60
N LEU A 82 -1.75 6.51 10.64
CA LEU A 82 -2.53 6.67 11.87
C LEU A 82 -2.40 5.39 12.71
N VAL A 83 -1.32 5.33 13.49
CA VAL A 83 -1.00 4.19 14.35
C VAL A 83 -1.23 4.58 15.81
N SER A 84 -2.06 3.80 16.50
CA SER A 84 -2.35 3.94 17.94
C SER A 84 -1.66 2.88 18.77
#